data_AF-A0A421JS83-F1
#
_entry.id   AF-A0A421JS83-F1
#
_cell.length_a   1.000
_cell.length_b   1.000
_cell.length_c   1.000
_cell.angle_alpha   90.00
_cell.angle_beta   90.00
_cell.angle_gamma   90.00
#
_symmetry.space_group_name_H-M   'P 1'
#
loop_
_entity.id
_entity.type
_entity.pdbx_description
1 polymer ?
#
loop_
_entity_poly.entity_id
_entity_poly.type
_entity_poly.pdbx_seq_one_letter_code
_entity_poly.pdbx_strand_id
1 'polypeptide(L)'
;MSWEQVTFSLSPRKKGCYLITDEVLRNIPQIKNYEIGILNLFLQHTSAGLTLNENYDPDVREDMTASLDRMVPEGDFYIHADEGPDDMPGHVKSSTVGVNLSIPITNGDLFM
;
A
#
# COMPACT_ATOMS: atom_id res chain seq x y z
N MET A 1 -9.07 -19.92 18.07
CA MET A 1 -8.92 -18.69 17.27
C MET A 1 -7.43 -18.44 17.12
N SER A 2 -6.86 -18.78 15.95
CA SER A 2 -5.45 -18.48 15.68
C SER A 2 -5.37 -17.07 15.10
N TRP A 3 -4.53 -16.25 15.72
CA TRP A 3 -4.04 -15.00 15.14
C TRP A 3 -2.59 -15.23 14.80
N GLU A 4 -2.20 -14.88 13.58
CA GLU A 4 -0.81 -14.94 13.14
C GLU A 4 -0.38 -13.55 12.71
N GLN A 5 0.84 -13.19 13.08
CA GLN A 5 1.45 -11.92 12.72
C GLN A 5 2.81 -12.20 12.09
N VAL A 6 3.02 -11.64 10.91
CA VAL A 6 4.28 -11.72 10.19
C VAL A 6 4.69 -10.32 9.79
N THR A 7 5.98 -10.03 9.95
CA THR A 7 6.61 -8.80 9.45
C THR A 7 7.51 -9.18 8.29
N PHE A 8 7.36 -8.51 7.16
CA PHE A 8 8.21 -8.68 5.98
C PHE A 8 8.43 -7.32 5.30
N SER A 9 9.41 -7.26 4.41
CA SER A 9 9.72 -6.07 3.63
C SER A 9 9.26 -6.26 2.19
N LEU A 10 8.65 -5.21 1.63
CA LEU A 10 8.39 -5.14 0.19
C LEU A 10 9.67 -4.74 -0.54
N SER A 11 9.76 -5.16 -1.79
CA SER A 11 10.83 -4.77 -2.71
C SER A 11 10.85 -3.24 -2.86
N PRO A 12 12.04 -2.60 -2.84
CA PRO A 12 12.14 -1.16 -2.99
C PRO A 12 11.65 -0.74 -4.38
N ARG A 13 10.88 0.34 -4.44
CA ARG A 13 10.35 0.91 -5.68
C ARG A 13 10.60 2.41 -5.70
N LYS A 14 10.67 2.98 -6.90
CA LYS A 14 10.66 4.45 -7.06
C LYS A 14 9.26 4.99 -6.73
N LYS A 15 9.09 6.31 -6.73
CA LYS A 15 7.77 6.94 -6.61
C LYS A 15 6.80 6.37 -7.67
N GLY A 16 5.62 5.95 -7.24
CA GLY A 16 4.54 5.47 -8.12
C GLY A 16 3.58 4.51 -7.42
N CYS A 17 2.53 4.10 -8.14
CA CYS A 17 1.59 3.07 -7.71
C CYS A 17 1.97 1.69 -8.28
N TYR A 18 1.99 0.66 -7.43
CA TYR A 18 2.46 -0.68 -7.80
C TYR A 18 1.56 -1.77 -7.24
N LEU A 19 1.48 -2.88 -7.97
CA LEU A 19 0.88 -4.10 -7.47
C LEU A 19 1.82 -4.75 -6.45
N ILE A 20 1.25 -5.13 -5.32
CA ILE A 20 1.98 -5.84 -4.25
C ILE A 20 1.30 -7.15 -3.85
N THR A 21 0.15 -7.50 -4.43
CA THR A 21 -0.67 -8.66 -4.03
C THR A 21 0.13 -9.96 -4.00
N ASP A 22 0.85 -10.29 -5.09
CA ASP A 22 1.64 -11.52 -5.15
C ASP A 22 2.80 -11.51 -4.15
N GLU A 23 3.39 -10.34 -3.90
CA GLU A 23 4.47 -10.19 -2.94
C GLU A 23 3.98 -10.36 -1.51
N VAL A 24 2.79 -9.83 -1.19
CA VAL A 24 2.11 -10.07 0.08
C VAL A 24 1.85 -11.56 0.23
N LEU A 25 1.16 -12.20 -0.72
CA LEU A 25 0.78 -13.62 -0.66
C LEU A 25 2.00 -14.55 -0.50
N ARG A 26 3.13 -14.26 -1.16
CA ARG A 26 4.38 -15.02 -0.99
C ARG A 26 4.94 -14.95 0.44
N ASN A 27 4.71 -13.85 1.16
CA ASN A 27 5.18 -13.65 2.53
C ASN A 27 4.17 -14.11 3.59
N ILE A 28 2.95 -14.51 3.20
CA ILE A 28 1.93 -15.03 4.13
C ILE A 28 1.38 -16.41 3.70
N PRO A 29 2.23 -17.43 3.45
CA PRO A 29 1.76 -18.75 3.00
C PRO A 29 0.77 -19.40 3.96
N GLN A 30 0.81 -19.04 5.26
CA GLN A 30 -0.13 -19.49 6.28
C GLN A 30 -1.60 -19.13 5.99
N ILE A 31 -1.88 -18.17 5.08
CA ILE A 31 -3.25 -17.82 4.68
C ILE A 31 -4.04 -19.07 4.24
N LYS A 32 -3.37 -20.05 3.63
CA LYS A 32 -3.95 -21.31 3.16
C LYS A 32 -4.56 -22.18 4.29
N ASN A 33 -4.24 -21.89 5.56
CA ASN A 33 -4.79 -22.57 6.72
C ASN A 33 -6.12 -21.97 7.21
N TYR A 34 -6.58 -20.85 6.63
CA TYR A 34 -7.77 -20.12 7.07
C TYR A 34 -8.94 -20.31 6.10
N GLU A 35 -10.04 -20.88 6.60
CA GLU A 35 -11.30 -20.97 5.85
C GLU A 35 -12.02 -19.60 5.78
N ILE A 36 -12.08 -18.89 6.91
CA ILE A 36 -12.65 -17.55 7.05
C ILE A 36 -11.76 -16.73 7.97
N GLY A 37 -11.45 -15.49 7.60
CA GLY A 37 -10.63 -14.61 8.43
C GLY A 37 -10.56 -13.18 7.92
N ILE A 38 -9.64 -12.41 8.50
CA ILE A 38 -9.33 -11.05 8.05
C ILE A 38 -7.81 -10.89 8.00
N LEU A 39 -7.29 -10.46 6.85
CA LEU A 39 -5.94 -9.96 6.74
C LEU A 39 -5.97 -8.48 7.13
N ASN A 40 -5.28 -8.13 8.21
CA ASN A 40 -4.92 -6.75 8.50
C ASN A 40 -3.50 -6.50 7.99
N LEU A 41 -3.35 -5.66 6.96
CA LEU A 41 -2.07 -5.29 6.38
C LEU A 41 -1.73 -3.86 6.80
N PHE A 42 -0.74 -3.71 7.67
CA PHE A 42 -0.26 -2.43 8.16
C PHE A 42 1.13 -2.11 7.61
N LEU A 43 1.27 -0.95 6.97
CA LEU A 43 2.53 -0.44 6.46
C LEU A 43 3.26 0.36 7.53
N GLN A 44 4.46 -0.10 7.91
CA GLN A 44 5.33 0.59 8.85
C GLN A 44 6.15 1.69 8.16
N HIS A 45 5.47 2.58 7.44
CA HIS A 45 6.08 3.70 6.72
C HIS A 45 5.12 4.90 6.73
N THR A 46 5.66 6.11 6.75
CA THR A 46 4.87 7.34 6.92
C THR A 46 4.71 8.14 5.63
N SER A 47 5.52 7.89 4.60
CA SER A 47 5.45 8.55 3.28
C SER A 47 5.03 7.62 2.13
N ALA A 48 4.44 6.46 2.45
CA ALA A 48 3.85 5.54 1.48
C ALA A 48 2.49 5.04 2.00
N GLY A 49 1.57 4.67 1.10
CA GLY A 49 0.22 4.22 1.45
C GLY A 49 -0.14 2.86 0.85
N LEU A 50 -1.24 2.28 1.33
CA LEU A 50 -1.84 1.04 0.84
C LEU A 50 -3.25 1.33 0.33
N THR A 51 -3.58 0.85 -0.88
CA THR A 51 -4.91 0.99 -1.47
C THR A 51 -5.34 -0.29 -2.18
N LEU A 52 -6.65 -0.49 -2.29
CA LEU A 52 -7.29 -1.52 -3.11
C LEU A 52 -7.90 -0.82 -4.34
N ASN A 53 -7.54 -1.26 -5.54
CA ASN A 53 -8.03 -0.66 -6.78
C ASN A 53 -8.09 -1.71 -7.91
N GLU A 54 -8.65 -1.33 -9.06
CA GLU A 54 -8.71 -2.16 -10.26
C GLU A 54 -7.31 -2.58 -10.75
N ASN A 55 -7.20 -3.85 -11.17
CA ASN A 55 -5.97 -4.44 -11.72
C ASN A 55 -6.16 -5.03 -13.13
N TYR A 56 -7.25 -4.69 -13.82
CA TYR A 56 -7.45 -5.15 -15.19
C TYR A 56 -6.64 -4.31 -16.19
N ASP A 57 -6.72 -2.99 -16.06
CA ASP A 57 -6.04 -2.04 -16.93
C ASP A 57 -4.74 -1.51 -16.27
N PRO A 58 -3.56 -1.67 -16.89
CA PRO A 58 -2.33 -1.08 -16.37
C PRO A 58 -2.38 0.46 -16.23
N ASP A 59 -3.20 1.15 -17.02
CA ASP A 59 -3.31 2.61 -17.03
C ASP A 59 -3.82 3.15 -15.69
N VAL A 60 -4.59 2.35 -14.92
CA VAL A 60 -5.05 2.71 -13.57
C VAL A 60 -3.89 3.09 -12.66
N ARG A 61 -2.74 2.42 -12.77
CA ARG A 61 -1.57 2.71 -11.92
C ARG A 61 -0.89 4.03 -12.31
N GLU A 62 -0.82 4.30 -13.61
CA GLU A 62 -0.26 5.54 -14.14
C GLU A 62 -1.18 6.72 -13.77
N ASP A 63 -2.48 6.57 -13.95
CA ASP A 63 -3.47 7.59 -13.61
C ASP A 63 -3.57 7.85 -12.11
N MET A 64 -3.48 6.82 -11.27
CA MET A 64 -3.40 7.00 -9.82
C MET A 64 -2.14 7.75 -9.41
N THR A 65 -0.99 7.41 -10.00
CA THR A 65 0.28 8.11 -9.74
C THR A 65 0.17 9.57 -10.15
N ALA A 66 -0.30 9.85 -11.36
CA ALA A 66 -0.46 11.20 -11.89
C ALA A 66 -1.51 12.00 -11.11
N SER A 67 -2.59 11.36 -10.65
CA SER A 67 -3.63 12.02 -9.86
C SER A 67 -3.12 12.43 -8.49
N LEU A 68 -2.40 11.56 -7.79
CA LEU A 68 -1.78 11.89 -6.51
C LEU A 68 -0.74 13.02 -6.65
N ASP A 69 0.06 13.00 -7.72
CA ASP A 69 1.02 14.07 -8.01
C ASP A 69 0.33 15.41 -8.32
N ARG A 70 -0.86 15.42 -8.94
CA ARG A 70 -1.65 16.64 -9.15
C ARG A 70 -2.33 17.12 -7.86
N MET A 71 -2.80 16.21 -7.02
CA MET A 71 -3.46 16.55 -5.75
C MET A 71 -2.47 17.10 -4.72
N VAL A 72 -1.26 16.56 -4.70
CA VAL A 72 -0.21 16.90 -3.75
C VAL A 72 1.10 17.07 -4.54
N PRO A 73 1.28 18.24 -5.20
CA PRO A 73 2.45 18.50 -6.02
C PRO A 73 3.71 18.63 -5.17
N GLU A 74 4.85 18.28 -5.74
CA GLU A 74 6.16 18.55 -5.16
C GLU A 74 6.51 20.04 -5.30
N GLY A 75 7.27 20.57 -4.34
CA GLY A 75 7.81 21.92 -4.42
C GLY A 75 8.12 22.57 -3.09
N ASP A 76 8.72 23.76 -3.16
CA ASP A 76 9.36 24.45 -2.03
C ASP A 76 8.36 25.28 -1.18
N PHE A 77 7.07 24.96 -1.25
CA PHE A 77 6.01 25.63 -0.50
C PHE A 77 5.59 24.87 0.77
N TYR A 78 6.15 23.68 0.99
CA TYR A 78 6.02 22.96 2.26
C TYR A 78 7.09 23.40 3.25
N ILE A 79 6.71 23.48 4.53
CA ILE A 79 7.64 23.84 5.62
C ILE A 79 8.58 22.67 5.94
N HIS A 80 8.08 21.44 5.88
CA HIS A 80 8.86 20.23 6.06
C HIS A 80 9.49 19.83 4.71
N ALA A 81 10.81 19.81 4.66
CA ALA A 81 11.59 19.53 3.46
C ALA A 81 12.97 18.96 3.83
N ASP A 82 13.05 18.24 4.96
CA ASP A 82 14.31 17.75 5.51
C ASP A 82 14.92 16.66 4.61
N GLU A 83 14.07 15.93 3.87
CA GLU A 83 14.48 14.84 2.98
C GLU A 83 14.41 15.19 1.48
N GLY A 84 14.00 16.42 1.12
CA GLY A 84 13.89 16.89 -0.27
C GLY A 84 12.51 17.42 -0.64
N PRO A 85 12.31 17.81 -1.92
CA PRO A 85 11.06 18.42 -2.38
C PRO A 85 9.86 17.45 -2.42
N ASP A 86 10.09 16.14 -2.28
CA ASP A 86 9.09 15.07 -2.27
C ASP A 86 8.74 14.55 -0.86
N ASP A 87 9.45 15.01 0.17
CA ASP A 87 9.31 14.61 1.58
C ASP A 87 7.87 14.81 2.10
N MET A 88 7.47 16.08 2.30
CA MET A 88 6.13 16.41 2.77
C MET A 88 5.01 15.95 1.80
N PRO A 89 5.14 16.06 0.46
CA PRO A 89 4.17 15.47 -0.45
C PRO A 89 3.93 13.97 -0.21
N GLY A 90 4.99 13.19 0.04
CA GLY A 90 4.88 11.77 0.38
C GLY A 90 4.05 11.54 1.62
N HIS A 91 4.29 12.32 2.68
CA HIS A 91 3.52 12.26 3.93
C HIS A 91 2.04 12.63 3.74
N VAL A 92 1.72 13.67 2.96
CA VAL A 92 0.33 14.05 2.69
C VAL A 92 -0.40 12.97 1.87
N LYS A 93 0.25 12.43 0.82
CA LYS A 93 -0.30 11.33 0.01
C LYS A 93 -0.58 10.09 0.86
N SER A 94 0.40 9.70 1.68
CA SER A 94 0.28 8.59 2.64
C SER A 94 -0.89 8.79 3.61
N SER A 95 -1.02 9.99 4.18
CA SER A 95 -2.10 10.32 5.12
C SER A 95 -3.48 10.33 4.46
N THR A 96 -3.55 10.64 3.17
CA THR A 96 -4.79 10.66 2.37
C THR A 96 -5.21 9.25 1.95
N VAL A 97 -4.26 8.42 1.51
CA VAL A 97 -4.51 7.05 1.06
C VAL A 97 -4.72 6.10 2.23
N GLY A 98 -3.96 6.28 3.30
CA GLY A 98 -3.91 5.41 4.46
C GLY A 98 -2.78 4.38 4.38
N VAL A 99 -2.36 3.91 5.55
CA VAL A 99 -1.26 2.94 5.74
C VAL A 99 -1.76 1.54 6.14
N ASN A 100 -3.07 1.32 6.08
CA ASN A 100 -3.71 0.11 6.57
C ASN A 100 -4.80 -0.37 5.61
N LEU A 101 -4.81 -1.66 5.31
CA LEU A 101 -5.94 -2.34 4.66
C LEU A 101 -6.44 -3.50 5.54
N SER A 102 -7.74 -3.70 5.51
CA SER A 102 -8.40 -4.85 6.14
C SER A 102 -9.17 -5.60 5.07
N ILE A 103 -8.68 -6.80 4.71
CA ILE A 103 -9.16 -7.59 3.56
C ILE A 103 -9.72 -8.92 4.09
N PRO A 104 -10.95 -9.33 3.72
CA PRO A 104 -11.48 -10.62 4.14
C PRO A 104 -10.68 -11.78 3.53
N ILE A 105 -10.57 -12.88 4.28
CA ILE A 105 -9.98 -14.15 3.83
C ILE A 105 -11.11 -15.15 3.65
N THR A 106 -11.11 -15.89 2.54
CA THR A 106 -12.05 -16.97 2.26
C THR A 106 -11.35 -18.13 1.55
N ASN A 107 -11.52 -19.35 2.05
CA ASN A 107 -10.97 -20.59 1.47
C ASN A 107 -9.46 -20.51 1.17
N GLY A 108 -8.69 -19.96 2.11
CA GLY A 108 -7.25 -19.85 1.99
C GLY A 108 -6.77 -18.78 1.01
N ASP A 109 -7.61 -17.83 0.61
CA ASP A 109 -7.26 -16.73 -0.28
C ASP A 109 -7.85 -15.39 0.16
N LEU A 110 -7.35 -14.31 -0.43
CA LEU A 110 -7.91 -12.97 -0.25
C LEU A 110 -9.21 -12.86 -1.03
N PHE A 111 -10.27 -12.35 -0.40
CA PHE A 111 -11.54 -12.07 -1.05
C PHE A 111 -11.52 -10.65 -1.62
N MET A 112 -11.06 -10.54 -2.87
CA MET A 112 -10.87 -9.28 -3.61
C MET A 112 -11.41 -9.37 -5.04
#